data_AF-A0A7V8UC12-F1
#
_entry.id   AF-A0A7V8UC12-F1
#
_cell.length_a   1.000
_cell.length_b   1.000
_cell.length_c   1.000
_cell.angle_alpha   90.00
_cell.angle_beta   90.00
_cell.angle_gamma   90.00
#
_symmetry.space_group_name_H-M   'P 1'
#
loop_
_entity.id
_entity.type
_entity.pdbx_description
1 polymer ?
#
loop_
_entity_poly.entity_id
_entity_poly.type
_entity_poly.pdbx_seq_one_letter_code
_entity_poly.pdbx_strand_id
1 'polypeptide(L)'
;MIQGKEPREDGRGRLQSIHIDPFVSGFDMQLARPLARSVRLNGFATCLRLEQVYWDILSDMAHLNSCSISTLLSHVDREVHLRHGGVRNFSGLVRVVCVVHSLKEMHPGHAGLG
;
A
#
# COMPACT_ATOMS: atom_id res chain seq x y z
N MET A 1 12.01 42.26 -50.32
CA MET A 1 11.21 42.13 -49.08
C MET A 1 10.70 40.70 -48.98
N ILE A 2 11.39 39.84 -48.25
CA ILE A 2 10.85 38.55 -47.81
C ILE A 2 11.22 38.47 -46.32
N GLN A 3 10.24 38.69 -45.46
CA GLN A 3 10.38 38.64 -44.00
C GLN A 3 10.55 37.18 -43.57
N GLY A 4 11.68 36.88 -42.92
CA GLY A 4 11.88 35.62 -42.21
C GLY A 4 10.87 35.50 -41.09
N LYS A 5 10.16 34.38 -41.04
CA LYS A 5 9.15 34.07 -40.03
C LYS A 5 9.88 33.51 -38.81
N GLU A 6 9.98 34.32 -37.76
CA GLU A 6 10.48 33.91 -36.44
C GLU A 6 9.73 32.65 -35.94
N PRO A 7 10.41 31.70 -35.29
CA PRO A 7 9.74 30.56 -34.68
C PRO A 7 8.93 31.06 -33.49
N ARG A 8 7.63 30.80 -33.52
CA ARG A 8 6.75 31.02 -32.37
C ARG A 8 7.08 29.96 -31.33
N GLU A 9 7.81 30.35 -30.28
CA GLU A 9 7.85 29.60 -29.03
C GLU A 9 6.46 29.65 -28.39
N ASP A 10 5.65 28.63 -28.66
CA ASP A 10 4.35 28.45 -28.02
C ASP A 10 4.55 27.89 -26.61
N GLY A 11 4.76 28.80 -25.68
CA GLY A 11 4.05 28.87 -24.39
C GLY A 11 3.67 27.57 -23.70
N ARG A 12 4.57 27.13 -22.81
CA ARG A 12 4.24 26.70 -21.43
C ARG A 12 3.34 25.46 -21.31
N GLY A 13 3.96 24.29 -21.41
CA GLY A 13 3.59 23.19 -20.53
C GLY A 13 3.65 23.70 -19.08
N ARG A 14 2.49 23.83 -18.43
CA ARG A 14 2.38 24.21 -17.02
C ARG A 14 3.19 23.19 -16.22
N LEU A 15 4.42 23.53 -15.80
CA LEU A 15 5.14 22.73 -14.82
C LEU A 15 4.27 22.69 -13.57
N GLN A 16 3.63 21.55 -13.34
CA GLN A 16 2.91 21.32 -12.10
C GLN A 16 3.97 21.24 -11.01
N SER A 17 4.02 22.23 -10.12
CA SER A 17 4.90 22.19 -8.97
C SER A 17 4.43 21.10 -8.01
N ILE A 18 5.30 20.12 -7.75
CA ILE A 18 5.08 19.14 -6.68
C ILE A 18 5.29 19.87 -5.36
N HIS A 19 4.23 20.03 -4.58
CA HIS A 19 4.27 20.76 -3.30
C HIS A 19 4.79 19.90 -2.13
N ILE A 20 4.67 18.58 -2.23
CA ILE A 20 5.19 17.62 -1.24
C ILE A 20 6.09 16.66 -2.01
N ASP A 21 7.40 16.75 -1.80
CA ASP A 21 8.35 15.83 -2.42
C ASP A 21 8.29 14.47 -1.71
N PRO A 22 7.82 13.40 -2.40
CA PRO A 22 7.70 12.07 -1.79
C PRO A 22 9.06 11.45 -1.45
N PHE A 23 10.18 11.95 -1.98
CA PHE A 23 11.52 11.45 -1.67
C PHE A 23 12.17 12.13 -0.46
N VAL A 24 11.66 13.28 -0.01
CA VAL A 24 12.27 14.04 1.11
C VAL A 24 11.53 13.80 2.44
N SER A 25 10.26 13.41 2.39
CA SER A 25 9.40 13.19 3.57
C SER A 25 9.67 11.87 4.32
N GLY A 26 10.93 11.57 4.65
CA GLY A 26 11.31 10.36 5.41
C GLY A 26 11.24 9.05 4.61
N PHE A 27 11.16 9.15 3.28
CA PHE A 27 11.21 8.01 2.38
C PHE A 27 12.65 7.61 2.06
N ASP A 28 13.02 6.37 2.38
CA ASP A 28 14.25 5.72 1.92
C ASP A 28 13.89 4.69 0.84
N MET A 29 14.64 4.67 -0.27
CA MET A 29 14.47 3.67 -1.33
C MET A 29 14.62 2.22 -0.83
N GLN A 30 15.31 1.99 0.30
CA GLN A 30 15.33 0.68 0.96
C GLN A 30 13.93 0.20 1.38
N LEU A 31 13.00 1.10 1.67
CA LEU A 31 11.61 0.77 2.00
C LEU A 31 10.87 0.13 0.82
N ALA A 32 11.27 0.43 -0.42
CA ALA A 32 10.69 -0.15 -1.63
C ALA A 32 11.21 -1.57 -1.93
N ARG A 33 12.19 -2.07 -1.17
CA ARG A 33 12.76 -3.40 -1.39
C ARG A 33 11.78 -4.49 -0.91
N PRO A 34 11.37 -5.43 -1.77
CA PRO A 34 10.48 -6.50 -1.36
C PRO A 34 11.21 -7.57 -0.53
N LEU A 35 10.62 -7.94 0.59
CA LEU A 35 11.05 -9.04 1.46
C LEU A 35 10.08 -10.23 1.34
N ALA A 36 10.62 -11.40 1.02
CA ALA A 36 9.86 -12.64 1.00
C ALA A 36 9.83 -13.28 2.39
N ARG A 37 8.64 -13.63 2.89
CA ARG A 37 8.46 -14.42 4.10
C ARG A 37 7.50 -15.58 3.84
N SER A 38 7.80 -16.73 4.43
CA SER A 38 6.87 -17.87 4.44
C SER A 38 5.88 -17.69 5.59
N VAL A 39 4.60 -17.71 5.28
CA VAL A 39 3.49 -17.65 6.26
C VAL A 39 2.58 -18.86 6.07
N ARG A 40 1.76 -19.20 7.06
CA ARG A 40 0.75 -20.25 6.92
C ARG A 40 -0.60 -19.61 6.64
N LEU A 41 -1.14 -19.85 5.45
CA LEU A 41 -2.51 -19.51 5.09
C LEU A 41 -3.36 -20.77 5.17
N ASN A 42 -4.32 -20.80 6.11
CA ASN A 42 -5.22 -21.94 6.30
C ASN A 42 -4.47 -23.30 6.43
N GLY A 43 -3.29 -23.28 7.07
CA GLY A 43 -2.42 -24.45 7.27
C GLY A 43 -1.33 -24.65 6.21
N PHE A 44 -1.47 -24.04 5.02
CA PHE A 44 -0.54 -24.20 3.90
C PHE A 44 0.56 -23.16 3.91
N ALA A 45 1.81 -23.60 3.72
CA ALA A 45 2.95 -22.69 3.59
C ALA A 45 2.81 -21.88 2.29
N THR A 46 2.74 -20.57 2.43
CA THR A 46 2.61 -19.62 1.33
C THR A 46 3.72 -18.59 1.44
N CYS A 47 4.51 -18.43 0.37
CA CYS A 47 5.52 -17.39 0.30
C CYS A 47 4.87 -16.09 -0.18
N LEU A 48 4.86 -15.06 0.67
CA LEU A 48 4.43 -13.72 0.30
C LEU A 48 5.64 -12.81 0.19
N ARG A 49 5.63 -11.97 -0.85
CA ARG A 49 6.67 -10.98 -1.11
C ARG A 49 6.07 -9.57 -0.94
N LEU A 50 6.41 -8.93 0.17
CA LEU A 50 5.94 -7.62 0.57
C LEU A 50 7.12 -6.76 1.04
N GLU A 51 7.00 -5.46 0.89
CA GLU A 51 7.93 -4.47 1.42
C GLU A 51 7.92 -4.47 2.95
N GLN A 52 9.03 -4.08 3.59
CA GLN A 52 9.19 -4.16 5.05
C GLN A 52 8.09 -3.39 5.80
N VAL A 53 7.68 -2.22 5.29
CA VAL A 53 6.60 -1.41 5.87
C VAL A 53 5.28 -2.17 5.99
N TYR A 54 4.94 -3.04 5.03
CA TYR A 54 3.71 -3.83 5.10
C TYR A 54 3.83 -4.96 6.11
N TRP A 55 5.02 -5.53 6.30
CA TRP A 55 5.25 -6.52 7.35
C TRP A 55 5.13 -5.91 8.75
N ASP A 56 5.57 -4.67 8.92
CA ASP A 56 5.46 -3.96 10.19
C ASP A 56 4.00 -3.65 10.51
N ILE A 57 3.24 -3.11 9.54
CA ILE A 57 1.79 -2.88 9.69
C ILE A 57 1.03 -4.18 9.98
N LEU A 58 1.38 -5.30 9.32
CA LEU A 58 0.81 -6.61 9.61
C LEU A 58 1.13 -7.09 11.03
N SER A 59 2.34 -6.82 11.52
CA SER A 59 2.76 -7.15 12.87
C SER A 59 1.95 -6.37 13.90
N ASP A 60 1.75 -5.07 13.68
CA ASP A 60 0.96 -4.21 14.55
C ASP A 60 -0.51 -4.63 14.58
N MET A 61 -1.12 -4.86 13.41
CA MET A 61 -2.49 -5.40 13.33
C MET A 61 -2.62 -6.75 14.05
N ALA A 62 -1.64 -7.64 13.89
CA ALA A 62 -1.64 -8.93 14.56
C ALA A 62 -1.54 -8.78 16.09
N HIS A 63 -0.69 -7.87 16.57
CA HIS A 63 -0.57 -7.52 17.99
C HIS A 63 -1.90 -7.00 18.56
N LEU A 64 -2.53 -6.03 17.87
CA LEU A 64 -3.83 -5.47 18.28
C LEU A 64 -4.93 -6.54 18.39
N ASN A 65 -4.89 -7.55 17.51
CA ASN A 65 -5.83 -8.67 17.52
C ASN A 65 -5.38 -9.84 18.41
N SER A 66 -4.27 -9.70 19.15
CA SER A 66 -3.68 -10.77 19.97
C SER A 66 -3.52 -12.10 19.21
N CYS A 67 -3.10 -12.02 17.94
CA CYS A 67 -2.94 -13.18 17.06
C CYS A 67 -1.62 -13.14 16.29
N SER A 68 -1.31 -14.20 15.54
CA SER A 68 -0.14 -14.22 14.66
C SER A 68 -0.44 -13.57 13.30
N ILE A 69 0.58 -13.10 12.59
CA ILE A 69 0.44 -12.65 11.19
C ILE A 69 -0.17 -13.74 10.30
N SER A 70 0.18 -15.01 10.53
CA SER A 70 -0.40 -16.14 9.77
C SER A 70 -1.90 -16.29 10.04
N THR A 71 -2.34 -16.11 11.29
CA THR A 71 -3.75 -16.13 11.68
C THR A 71 -4.50 -14.98 11.02
N LEU A 72 -3.96 -13.76 11.13
CA LEU A 72 -4.55 -12.56 10.52
C LEU A 72 -4.71 -12.71 9.00
N LEU A 73 -3.66 -13.14 8.30
CA LEU A 73 -3.71 -13.33 6.86
C LEU A 73 -4.61 -14.49 6.43
N SER A 74 -4.68 -15.57 7.21
CA SER A 74 -5.64 -16.65 6.98
C SER A 74 -7.08 -16.18 7.09
N HIS A 75 -7.37 -15.29 8.04
CA HIS A 75 -8.68 -14.65 8.17
C HIS A 75 -8.99 -13.80 6.93
N VAL A 76 -8.06 -12.95 6.47
CA VAL A 76 -8.26 -12.15 5.25
C VAL A 76 -8.50 -13.03 4.02
N ASP A 77 -7.71 -14.09 3.84
CA ASP A 77 -7.84 -15.05 2.75
C ASP A 77 -9.21 -15.74 2.76
N ARG A 78 -9.64 -16.20 3.94
CA ARG A 78 -10.96 -16.80 4.13
C ARG A 78 -12.10 -15.82 3.81
N GLU A 79 -12.03 -14.60 4.33
CA GLU A 79 -13.11 -13.61 4.14
C GLU A 79 -13.23 -13.18 2.67
N VAL A 80 -12.12 -12.97 1.96
CA VAL A 80 -12.19 -12.65 0.53
C VAL A 80 -12.70 -13.84 -0.29
N HIS A 81 -12.34 -15.06 0.11
CA HIS A 81 -12.87 -16.26 -0.53
C HIS A 81 -14.39 -16.37 -0.35
N LEU A 82 -14.89 -16.20 0.87
CA LEU A 82 -16.31 -16.34 1.19
C LEU A 82 -17.17 -15.22 0.58
N ARG A 83 -16.69 -13.97 0.59
CA ARG A 83 -17.49 -12.80 0.19
C ARG A 83 -17.38 -12.46 -1.30
N HIS A 84 -16.26 -12.82 -1.93
CA HIS A 84 -15.93 -12.38 -3.29
C HIS A 84 -15.48 -13.52 -4.22
N GLY A 85 -15.49 -14.77 -3.75
CA GLY A 85 -15.01 -15.92 -4.53
C GLY A 85 -13.47 -16.00 -4.62
N GLY A 86 -12.76 -15.22 -3.80
CA GLY A 86 -11.30 -15.18 -3.75
C GLY A 86 -10.70 -14.01 -4.54
N VAL A 87 -9.37 -13.96 -4.58
CA VAL A 87 -8.62 -12.91 -5.28
C VAL A 87 -7.42 -13.50 -6.00
N ARG A 88 -7.17 -13.05 -7.24
CA ARG A 88 -6.02 -13.51 -8.03
C ARG A 88 -4.68 -12.93 -7.53
N ASN A 89 -4.71 -11.74 -6.94
CA ASN A 89 -3.54 -11.06 -6.40
C ASN A 89 -3.70 -10.81 -4.90
N PHE A 90 -3.53 -11.87 -4.10
CA PHE A 90 -3.62 -11.79 -2.65
C PHE A 90 -2.58 -10.81 -2.06
N SER A 91 -1.36 -10.76 -2.62
CA SER A 91 -0.34 -9.81 -2.16
C SER A 91 -0.75 -8.34 -2.35
N GLY A 92 -1.47 -8.03 -3.44
CA GLY A 92 -2.02 -6.70 -3.69
C GLY A 92 -3.13 -6.36 -2.68
N LEU A 93 -4.02 -7.33 -2.40
CA LEU A 93 -5.04 -7.17 -1.38
C LEU A 93 -4.42 -6.86 0.00
N VAL A 94 -3.40 -7.60 0.41
CA VAL A 94 -2.70 -7.39 1.68
C VAL A 94 -2.12 -5.98 1.79
N ARG A 95 -1.49 -5.46 0.72
CA ARG A 95 -0.99 -4.08 0.70
C ARG A 95 -2.12 -3.06 0.89
N VAL A 96 -3.25 -3.25 0.19
CA VAL A 96 -4.43 -2.38 0.33
C VAL A 96 -4.98 -2.42 1.77
N VAL A 97 -5.08 -3.60 2.38
CA VAL A 97 -5.52 -3.75 3.78
C VAL A 97 -4.62 -2.96 4.72
N CYS A 98 -3.30 -3.05 4.55
CA CYS A 98 -2.35 -2.29 5.36
C CYS A 98 -2.54 -0.78 5.21
N VAL A 99 -2.64 -0.28 3.98
CA VAL A 99 -2.85 1.16 3.71
C VAL A 99 -4.17 1.65 4.32
N VAL A 100 -5.26 0.91 4.16
CA VAL A 100 -6.58 1.27 4.73
C VAL A 100 -6.53 1.29 6.25
N HIS A 101 -5.83 0.36 6.90
CA HIS A 101 -5.63 0.39 8.34
C HIS A 101 -4.87 1.65 8.77
N SER A 102 -3.71 1.94 8.16
CA SER A 102 -2.90 3.11 8.50
C SER A 102 -3.63 4.46 8.28
N LEU A 103 -4.49 4.55 7.26
CA LEU A 103 -5.29 5.75 7.03
C LEU A 103 -6.33 5.98 8.14
N LYS A 104 -6.87 4.91 8.74
CA LYS A 104 -7.81 5.01 9.86
C LYS A 104 -7.12 5.45 11.15
N GLU A 105 -5.92 4.96 11.42
CA GLU A 105 -5.15 5.36 12.61
C GLU A 105 -4.72 6.84 12.59
N MET A 106 -4.46 7.41 11.42
CA MET A 106 -4.13 8.85 11.29
C MET A 106 -5.33 9.78 11.51
N HIS A 107 -6.56 9.26 11.53
CA HIS A 107 -7.78 10.02 11.78
C HIS A 107 -8.55 9.38 12.95
N PRO A 108 -8.15 9.61 14.22
CA PRO A 108 -8.88 9.13 15.40
C PRO A 108 -10.23 9.85 15.63
N GLY A 109 -10.85 10.41 14.59
CA GLY A 109 -12.11 11.15 14.66
C GLY A 109 -13.25 10.42 13.95
N HIS A 110 -14.19 9.91 14.75
CA HIS A 110 -15.54 9.42 14.38
C HIS A 110 -15.70 7.95 13.95
N ALA A 111 -15.21 7.01 14.75
CA ALA A 111 -15.80 5.67 14.85
C ALA A 111 -16.32 5.43 16.28
N GLY A 112 -17.20 6.32 16.73
CA GLY A 112 -18.01 6.17 17.92
C GLY A 112 -19.40 6.74 17.60
N LEU A 113 -20.43 5.93 17.85
CA LEU A 113 -21.87 6.15 17.65
C LEU A 113 -22.43 5.67 16.30
N GLY A 114 -23.09 4.51 16.39
CA GLY A 114 -23.90 3.85 15.36
C GLY A 114 -24.25 2.45 15.81
#